data_AF-A0A944DC34-F1
#
_entry.id   AF-A0A944DC34-F1
#
_cell.length_a   1.000
_cell.length_b   1.000
_cell.length_c   1.000
_cell.angle_alpha   90.00
_cell.angle_beta   90.00
_cell.angle_gamma   90.00
#
_symmetry.space_group_name_H-M   'P 1'
#
loop_
_entity.id
_entity.type
_entity.pdbx_description
1 polymer ?
#
loop_
_entity_poly.entity_id
_entity_poly.type
_entity_poly.pdbx_seq_one_letter_code
_entity_poly.pdbx_strand_id
1 'polypeptide(L)'
;MLNETMESTLIWLIPLWVLGLALACWMFGQWMFKKPARLLSAGLAISALIPWLPSSHAEPPRKPSTQIVYRFDDHRYLELTGYGCEGAVSFVDTNREIRTEVVSQFWRLFLGRYVHADNDSGYLVVPYEDGSAFEVSKDYGKTFNTARWVGTHPFGFPGKDNVLSITVIGQQAFVETRDQRLAMTSKPFGDHWGMRVIDVENHLPTTKYKHLPEFQNLPTTIPEVKDYKGWSQMRCDPDLEGEPKPTAGSRWNAFQLAVLDGLGRTVARPVTWAVGAMR
;
A
#
# COMPACT_ATOMS: atom_id res chain seq x y z
N MET A 1 -0.04 -27.22 -25.74
CA MET A 1 -0.38 -28.64 -25.50
C MET A 1 0.82 -29.59 -25.42
N LEU A 2 1.93 -29.37 -26.13
CA LEU A 2 3.13 -30.25 -26.01
C LEU A 2 4.11 -29.87 -24.88
N ASN A 3 3.96 -28.71 -24.25
CA ASN A 3 4.90 -28.21 -23.24
C ASN A 3 4.52 -28.61 -21.79
N GLU A 4 3.22 -28.77 -21.51
CA GLU A 4 2.73 -29.13 -20.16
C GLU A 4 2.98 -30.60 -19.80
N THR A 5 3.06 -31.49 -20.80
CA THR A 5 3.37 -32.92 -20.58
C THR A 5 4.85 -33.19 -20.29
N MET A 6 5.74 -32.25 -20.63
CA MET A 6 7.18 -32.40 -20.40
C MET A 6 7.58 -31.95 -18.98
N GLU A 7 6.88 -30.99 -18.39
CA GLU A 7 7.09 -30.58 -16.99
C GLU A 7 6.62 -31.67 -16.01
N SER A 8 5.52 -32.38 -16.32
CA SER A 8 4.98 -33.40 -15.43
C SER A 8 5.88 -34.62 -15.25
N THR A 9 6.70 -34.96 -16.25
CA THR A 9 7.65 -36.10 -16.18
C THR A 9 8.94 -35.74 -15.45
N LEU A 10 9.40 -34.48 -15.55
CA LEU A 10 10.56 -33.96 -14.81
C LEU A 10 10.29 -33.88 -13.29
N ILE A 11 9.06 -33.59 -12.89
CA ILE A 11 8.65 -33.51 -11.47
C ILE A 11 8.82 -34.86 -10.74
N TRP A 12 8.72 -36.00 -11.44
CA TRP A 12 8.93 -37.33 -10.84
C TRP A 12 10.38 -37.82 -10.88
N LEU A 13 11.22 -37.26 -11.75
CA LEU A 13 12.64 -37.65 -11.85
C LEU A 13 13.44 -37.12 -10.64
N ILE A 14 13.21 -35.86 -10.25
CA ILE A 14 13.87 -35.23 -9.09
C ILE A 14 13.72 -36.07 -7.80
N PRO A 15 12.51 -36.52 -7.41
CA PRO A 15 12.33 -37.34 -6.22
C PRO A 15 13.00 -38.71 -6.28
N LEU A 16 13.04 -39.35 -7.46
CA LEU A 16 13.71 -40.65 -7.64
C LEU A 16 15.24 -40.55 -7.51
N TRP A 17 15.84 -39.47 -8.02
CA TRP A 17 17.28 -39.20 -7.85
C TRP A 17 17.63 -38.90 -6.40
N VAL A 18 16.78 -38.16 -5.68
CA VAL A 18 16.96 -37.84 -4.25
C VAL A 18 16.83 -39.10 -3.38
N LEU A 19 15.87 -39.98 -3.66
CA LEU A 19 15.74 -41.29 -3.01
C LEU A 19 16.97 -42.18 -3.28
N GLY A 20 17.45 -42.19 -4.52
CA GLY A 20 18.66 -42.92 -4.90
C GLY A 20 19.91 -42.43 -4.17
N LEU A 21 20.10 -41.11 -4.08
CA LEU A 21 21.21 -40.49 -3.33
C LEU A 21 21.12 -40.76 -1.83
N ALA A 22 19.92 -40.66 -1.25
CA ALA A 22 19.70 -40.96 0.18
C ALA A 22 20.01 -42.43 0.50
N LEU A 23 19.58 -43.37 -0.35
CA LEU A 23 19.92 -44.79 -0.23
C LEU A 23 21.43 -45.04 -0.37
N ALA A 24 22.09 -44.40 -1.33
CA ALA A 24 23.54 -44.52 -1.51
C ALA A 24 24.32 -43.98 -0.30
N CYS A 25 23.94 -42.81 0.24
CA CYS A 25 24.54 -42.24 1.44
C CYS A 25 24.34 -43.13 2.67
N TRP A 26 23.15 -43.72 2.83
CA TRP A 26 22.86 -44.64 3.93
C TRP A 26 23.66 -45.94 3.83
N MET A 27 23.73 -46.56 2.63
CA MET A 27 24.53 -47.76 2.40
C MET A 27 26.03 -47.50 2.60
N PHE A 28 26.55 -46.36 2.13
CA PHE A 28 27.94 -45.97 2.34
C PHE A 28 28.26 -45.73 3.84
N GLY A 29 27.31 -45.17 4.59
CA GLY A 29 27.42 -45.03 6.04
C GLY A 29 27.48 -46.37 6.79
N GLN A 30 26.71 -47.37 6.34
CA GLN A 30 26.74 -48.72 6.93
C GLN A 30 28.08 -49.43 6.71
N TRP A 31 28.67 -49.26 5.52
CA TRP A 31 29.99 -49.80 5.13
C TRP A 31 31.15 -49.20 5.95
N MET A 32 31.05 -47.92 6.31
CA MET A 32 31.99 -47.25 7.19
C MET A 32 31.75 -47.66 8.66
N PHE A 33 32.44 -48.70 9.16
CA PHE A 33 32.27 -49.32 10.50
C PHE A 33 32.46 -48.40 11.73
N LYS A 34 32.65 -47.08 11.58
CA LYS A 34 32.83 -46.13 12.70
C LYS A 34 31.52 -45.42 13.04
N LYS A 35 31.07 -45.55 14.31
CA LYS A 35 29.83 -44.93 14.84
C LYS A 35 29.58 -43.45 14.45
N PRO A 36 30.57 -42.53 14.44
CA PRO A 36 30.30 -41.13 14.05
C PRO A 36 29.94 -40.96 12.56
N ALA A 37 30.44 -41.82 11.66
CA ALA A 37 30.14 -41.74 10.23
C ALA A 37 28.69 -42.16 9.90
N ARG A 38 28.13 -43.08 10.70
CA ARG A 38 26.72 -43.51 10.59
C ARG A 38 25.74 -42.42 11.01
N LEU A 39 26.07 -41.63 12.02
CA LEU A 39 25.24 -40.51 12.47
C LEU A 39 25.23 -39.36 11.46
N LEU A 40 26.40 -39.04 10.87
CA LEU A 40 26.51 -38.01 9.83
C LEU A 40 25.75 -38.38 8.55
N SER A 41 25.86 -39.63 8.10
CA SER A 41 25.14 -40.10 6.90
C SER A 41 23.62 -40.15 7.11
N ALA A 42 23.15 -40.55 8.30
CA ALA A 42 21.73 -40.50 8.65
C ALA A 42 21.18 -39.05 8.65
N GLY A 43 21.95 -38.09 9.19
CA GLY A 43 21.57 -36.68 9.17
C GLY A 43 21.46 -36.10 7.75
N LEU A 44 22.40 -36.44 6.87
CA LEU A 44 22.36 -36.03 5.47
C LEU A 44 21.16 -36.64 4.71
N ALA A 45 20.85 -37.92 4.95
CA ALA A 45 19.69 -38.57 4.34
C ALA A 45 18.36 -37.92 4.77
N ILE A 46 18.22 -37.52 6.04
CA ILE A 46 17.04 -36.79 6.52
C ILE A 46 16.96 -35.40 5.89
N SER A 47 18.08 -34.69 5.73
CA SER A 47 18.11 -33.38 5.09
C SER A 47 17.71 -33.43 3.60
N ALA A 48 18.02 -34.53 2.92
CA ALA A 48 17.63 -34.75 1.53
C ALA A 48 16.11 -34.99 1.37
N LEU A 49 15.40 -35.32 2.44
CA LEU A 49 13.94 -35.49 2.45
C LEU A 49 13.17 -34.19 2.79
N ILE A 50 13.86 -33.11 3.20
CA ILE A 50 13.25 -31.80 3.46
C ILE A 50 12.43 -31.26 2.25
N PRO A 51 12.85 -31.44 0.98
CA PRO A 51 12.06 -31.02 -0.19
C PRO A 51 10.71 -31.72 -0.35
N TRP A 52 10.48 -32.84 0.35
CA TRP A 52 9.22 -33.61 0.32
C TRP A 52 8.24 -33.23 1.44
N LEU A 53 8.63 -32.35 2.36
CA LEU A 53 7.70 -31.84 3.36
C LEU A 53 6.60 -31.04 2.64
N PRO A 54 5.31 -31.25 2.96
CA PRO A 54 4.17 -30.56 2.34
C PRO A 54 4.13 -29.03 2.54
N SER A 55 5.22 -28.42 3.00
CA SER A 55 5.45 -26.98 3.11
C SER A 55 5.65 -26.25 1.77
N SER A 56 5.49 -26.91 0.62
CA SER A 56 5.66 -26.28 -0.71
C SER A 56 4.37 -25.82 -1.39
N HIS A 57 3.19 -26.02 -0.77
CA HIS A 57 1.97 -25.28 -1.18
C HIS A 57 1.95 -23.85 -0.63
N ALA A 58 3.09 -23.15 -0.69
CA ALA A 58 3.05 -21.70 -0.62
C ALA A 58 2.37 -21.23 -1.90
N GLU A 59 1.11 -20.80 -1.78
CA GLU A 59 0.40 -20.15 -2.87
C GLU A 59 1.30 -19.01 -3.40
N PRO A 60 1.52 -18.92 -4.73
CA PRO A 60 2.34 -17.85 -5.26
C PRO A 60 1.83 -16.51 -4.73
N PRO A 61 2.72 -15.57 -4.34
CA PRO A 61 2.29 -14.30 -3.79
C PRO A 61 1.30 -13.67 -4.76
N ARG A 62 0.09 -13.39 -4.25
CA ARG A 62 -0.98 -12.78 -5.04
C ARG A 62 -0.44 -11.51 -5.67
N LYS A 63 -0.84 -11.17 -6.89
CA LYS A 63 -0.46 -9.88 -7.50
C LYS A 63 -1.25 -8.76 -6.79
N PRO A 64 -0.68 -7.56 -6.61
CA PRO A 64 -1.42 -6.45 -6.02
C PRO A 64 -2.48 -5.96 -7.00
N SER A 65 -3.67 -5.66 -6.52
CA SER A 65 -4.76 -5.15 -7.36
C SER A 65 -4.81 -3.62 -7.32
N THR A 66 -5.22 -3.01 -8.43
CA THR A 66 -5.45 -1.57 -8.53
C THR A 66 -6.94 -1.30 -8.62
N GLN A 67 -7.48 -0.47 -7.71
CA GLN A 67 -8.88 -0.10 -7.68
C GLN A 67 -9.10 1.36 -7.33
N ILE A 68 -10.23 1.92 -7.79
CA ILE A 68 -10.63 3.28 -7.43
C ILE A 68 -11.28 3.23 -6.05
N VAL A 69 -10.63 3.88 -5.07
CA VAL A 69 -11.09 3.88 -3.68
C VAL A 69 -11.89 5.13 -3.29
N TYR A 70 -11.77 6.19 -4.09
CA TYR A 70 -12.52 7.41 -3.89
C TYR A 70 -12.69 8.19 -5.20
N ARG A 71 -13.84 8.81 -5.39
CA ARG A 71 -14.10 9.74 -6.49
C ARG A 71 -14.41 11.12 -5.93
N PHE A 72 -13.64 12.12 -6.35
CA PHE A 72 -13.96 13.52 -6.11
C PHE A 72 -15.08 13.96 -7.04
N ASP A 73 -15.03 13.49 -8.29
CA ASP A 73 -16.02 13.69 -9.35
C ASP A 73 -15.80 12.67 -10.48
N ASP A 74 -16.27 12.97 -11.69
CA ASP A 74 -16.21 12.09 -12.86
C ASP A 74 -14.78 11.87 -13.39
N HIS A 75 -13.87 12.84 -13.20
CA HIS A 75 -12.53 12.86 -13.80
C HIS A 75 -11.39 12.84 -12.79
N ARG A 76 -11.66 13.15 -11.51
CA ARG A 76 -10.70 13.14 -10.41
C ARG A 76 -10.99 12.01 -9.42
N TYR A 77 -10.01 11.14 -9.17
CA TYR A 77 -10.16 9.99 -8.29
C TYR A 77 -8.85 9.52 -7.64
N LEU A 78 -8.98 8.71 -6.58
CA LEU A 78 -7.86 8.02 -5.92
C LEU A 78 -7.85 6.55 -6.36
N GLU A 79 -6.70 6.11 -6.86
CA GLU A 79 -6.40 4.70 -7.12
C GLU A 79 -5.54 4.13 -5.98
N LEU A 80 -5.98 3.03 -5.38
CA LEU A 80 -5.19 2.23 -4.45
C LEU A 80 -4.60 1.03 -5.19
N THR A 81 -3.30 0.84 -5.07
CA THR A 81 -2.60 -0.38 -5.53
C THR A 81 -2.01 -1.10 -4.34
N GLY A 82 -2.49 -2.30 -4.03
CA GLY A 82 -2.04 -3.03 -2.85
C GLY A 82 -2.80 -4.33 -2.58
N TYR A 83 -2.87 -4.71 -1.30
CA TYR A 83 -3.52 -5.93 -0.81
C TYR A 83 -4.48 -5.61 0.33
N GLY A 84 -5.66 -6.22 0.35
CA GLY A 84 -6.58 -6.11 1.48
C GLY A 84 -6.88 -4.66 1.88
N CYS A 85 -7.04 -3.78 0.91
CA CYS A 85 -7.30 -2.35 1.12
C CYS A 85 -6.17 -1.56 1.81
N GLU A 86 -4.93 -2.04 1.66
CA GLU A 86 -3.72 -1.37 2.12
C GLU A 86 -2.66 -1.33 1.00
N GLY A 87 -2.03 -0.19 0.77
CA GLY A 87 -1.01 -0.08 -0.27
C GLY A 87 -0.59 1.33 -0.64
N ALA A 88 -0.18 1.50 -1.90
CA ALA A 88 0.17 2.80 -2.48
C ALA A 88 -1.08 3.50 -3.02
N VAL A 89 -1.24 4.79 -2.75
CA VAL A 89 -2.37 5.57 -3.27
C VAL A 89 -1.88 6.64 -4.26
N SER A 90 -2.51 6.69 -5.42
CA SER A 90 -2.23 7.66 -6.48
C SER A 90 -3.47 8.52 -6.75
N PHE A 91 -3.26 9.82 -6.90
CA PHE A 91 -4.26 10.75 -7.41
C PHE A 91 -4.23 10.74 -8.93
N VAL A 92 -5.40 10.72 -9.55
CA VAL A 92 -5.56 10.76 -11.01
C VAL A 92 -6.57 11.84 -11.38
N ASP A 93 -6.19 12.70 -12.31
CA ASP A 93 -7.05 13.64 -13.01
C ASP A 93 -6.95 13.39 -14.52
N THR A 94 -8.02 12.88 -15.11
CA THR A 94 -8.04 12.53 -16.54
C THR A 94 -8.13 13.74 -17.46
N ASN A 95 -8.71 14.85 -16.99
CA ASN A 95 -8.83 16.06 -17.81
C ASN A 95 -7.50 16.81 -17.89
N ARG A 96 -6.70 16.75 -16.83
CA ARG A 96 -5.38 17.39 -16.74
C ARG A 96 -4.22 16.46 -17.07
N GLU A 97 -4.50 15.18 -17.34
CA GLU A 97 -3.51 14.13 -17.56
C GLU A 97 -2.49 14.00 -16.41
N ILE A 98 -2.97 14.18 -15.17
CA ILE A 98 -2.13 14.09 -13.97
C ILE A 98 -2.29 12.72 -13.34
N ARG A 99 -1.16 12.06 -13.07
CA ARG A 99 -1.09 10.91 -12.17
C ARG A 99 0.05 11.13 -11.17
N THR A 100 -0.30 11.30 -9.91
CA THR A 100 0.67 11.61 -8.85
C THR A 100 0.57 10.57 -7.75
N GLU A 101 1.71 9.99 -7.38
CA GLU A 101 1.78 9.15 -6.18
C GLU A 101 1.64 10.03 -4.95
N VAL A 102 0.58 9.82 -4.17
CA VAL A 102 0.30 10.58 -2.94
C VAL A 102 1.03 9.94 -1.77
N VAL A 103 0.92 8.61 -1.64
CA VAL A 103 1.64 7.80 -0.65
C VAL A 103 2.14 6.53 -1.34
N SER A 104 3.39 6.15 -1.06
CA SER A 104 4.07 5.05 -1.75
C SER A 104 3.74 3.65 -1.22
N GLN A 105 3.21 3.50 -0.01
CA GLN A 105 2.88 2.21 0.62
C GLN A 105 2.12 2.40 1.95
N PHE A 106 1.53 1.31 2.45
CA PHE A 106 0.86 1.19 3.76
C PHE A 106 -0.28 2.19 4.01
N TRP A 107 -0.78 2.84 2.97
CA TRP A 107 -1.93 3.71 3.09
C TRP A 107 -3.19 2.85 3.18
N ARG A 108 -4.07 3.20 4.11
CA ARG A 108 -5.34 2.52 4.38
C ARG A 108 -6.48 3.54 4.32
N LEU A 109 -7.67 3.07 3.99
CA LEU A 109 -8.83 3.94 3.79
C LEU A 109 -9.24 4.62 5.09
N PHE A 110 -9.62 5.89 4.98
CA PHE A 110 -10.41 6.56 5.99
C PHE A 110 -11.86 6.09 5.91
N LEU A 111 -12.34 5.43 6.96
CA LEU A 111 -13.67 4.80 6.99
C LEU A 111 -14.79 5.76 7.44
N GLY A 112 -14.45 6.93 7.97
CA GLY A 112 -15.43 7.96 8.32
C GLY A 112 -16.06 8.62 7.10
N ARG A 113 -16.97 9.57 7.34
CA ARG A 113 -17.58 10.34 6.25
C ARG A 113 -16.54 11.29 5.66
N TYR A 114 -16.31 11.23 4.36
CA TYR A 114 -15.33 12.07 3.67
C TYR A 114 -15.96 12.70 2.43
N VAL A 115 -16.16 14.01 2.49
CA VAL A 115 -16.77 14.83 1.43
C VAL A 115 -15.76 15.86 0.98
N HIS A 116 -15.37 15.82 -0.30
CA HIS A 116 -14.44 16.80 -0.87
C HIS A 116 -15.15 17.63 -1.95
N ALA A 117 -15.84 18.67 -1.51
CA ALA A 117 -16.71 19.50 -2.34
C ALA A 117 -15.98 20.70 -2.98
N ASP A 118 -14.65 20.61 -3.14
CA ASP A 118 -13.85 21.66 -3.75
C ASP A 118 -13.45 21.25 -5.19
N ASN A 119 -14.36 21.55 -6.13
CA ASN A 119 -14.32 20.98 -7.47
C ASN A 119 -13.30 21.63 -8.41
N ASP A 120 -13.09 22.94 -8.27
CA ASP A 120 -12.30 23.73 -9.22
C ASP A 120 -11.05 24.37 -8.59
N SER A 121 -10.84 24.18 -7.30
CA SER A 121 -9.61 24.66 -6.65
C SER A 121 -8.48 23.64 -6.85
N GLY A 122 -7.25 24.13 -6.78
CA GLY A 122 -6.07 23.27 -6.70
C GLY A 122 -5.94 22.53 -5.35
N TYR A 123 -6.91 22.70 -4.44
CA TYR A 123 -6.84 22.23 -3.06
C TYR A 123 -7.40 20.82 -2.90
N LEU A 124 -6.52 19.84 -2.70
CA LEU A 124 -6.91 18.46 -2.42
C LEU A 124 -6.46 18.08 -1.03
N VAL A 125 -7.24 17.27 -0.33
CA VAL A 125 -6.93 16.80 1.01
C VAL A 125 -7.23 15.31 1.09
N VAL A 126 -6.22 14.47 1.20
CA VAL A 126 -6.37 13.02 1.29
C VAL A 126 -6.04 12.59 2.72
N PRO A 127 -7.04 12.14 3.51
CA PRO A 127 -6.79 11.72 4.88
C PRO A 127 -6.06 10.37 4.96
N TYR A 128 -5.33 10.16 6.05
CA TYR A 128 -4.92 8.82 6.50
C TYR A 128 -6.06 8.12 7.27
N GLU A 129 -5.91 6.81 7.53
CA GLU A 129 -6.97 5.93 8.09
C GLU A 129 -7.70 6.47 9.32
N ASP A 130 -6.97 7.13 10.20
CA ASP A 130 -7.41 7.60 11.51
C ASP A 130 -7.62 9.13 11.54
N GLY A 131 -7.46 9.81 10.40
CA GLY A 131 -7.46 11.27 10.32
C GLY A 131 -6.30 11.92 11.08
N SER A 132 -5.22 11.16 11.37
CA SER A 132 -4.08 11.68 12.13
C SER A 132 -3.18 12.61 11.33
N ALA A 133 -3.24 12.51 10.02
CA ALA A 133 -2.53 13.35 9.08
C ALA A 133 -3.34 13.43 7.78
N PHE A 134 -2.97 14.39 6.93
CA PHE A 134 -3.63 14.60 5.65
C PHE A 134 -2.57 14.94 4.61
N GLU A 135 -2.61 14.30 3.45
CA GLU A 135 -1.83 14.71 2.29
C GLU A 135 -2.57 15.83 1.57
N VAL A 136 -1.95 16.99 1.46
CA VAL A 136 -2.55 18.19 0.92
C VAL A 136 -1.84 18.60 -0.37
N SER A 137 -2.63 18.80 -1.43
CA SER A 137 -2.17 19.47 -2.64
C SER A 137 -2.77 20.87 -2.72
N LYS A 138 -2.01 21.81 -3.27
CA LYS A 138 -2.44 23.18 -3.59
C LYS A 138 -2.26 23.52 -5.07
N ASP A 139 -1.92 22.50 -5.88
CA ASP A 139 -1.48 22.64 -7.26
C ASP A 139 -2.18 21.65 -8.21
N TYR A 140 -3.46 21.36 -7.93
CA TYR A 140 -4.31 20.44 -8.71
C TYR A 140 -3.83 18.99 -8.68
N GLY A 141 -3.19 18.57 -7.57
CA GLY A 141 -2.71 17.22 -7.37
C GLY A 141 -1.37 16.92 -8.05
N LYS A 142 -0.59 17.93 -8.45
CA LYS A 142 0.77 17.73 -8.97
C LYS A 142 1.76 17.38 -7.87
N THR A 143 1.60 18.01 -6.71
CA THR A 143 2.39 17.71 -5.52
C THR A 143 1.51 17.59 -4.29
N PHE A 144 1.93 16.71 -3.38
CA PHE A 144 1.28 16.50 -2.09
C PHE A 144 2.28 16.74 -0.97
N ASN A 145 1.80 17.37 0.11
CA ASN A 145 2.58 17.61 1.31
C ASN A 145 1.73 17.25 2.53
N THR A 146 2.36 16.66 3.53
CA THR A 146 1.67 16.26 4.75
C THR A 146 1.31 17.47 5.61
N ALA A 147 0.02 17.75 5.74
CA ALA A 147 -0.54 18.65 6.74
C ALA A 147 -0.56 17.98 8.11
N ARG A 148 -0.33 18.78 9.17
CA ARG A 148 -0.22 18.28 10.54
C ARG A 148 -1.19 18.99 11.47
N TRP A 149 -1.63 18.27 12.48
CA TRP A 149 -2.33 18.83 13.62
C TRP A 149 -1.42 19.81 14.39
N VAL A 150 -2.01 20.88 14.88
CA VAL A 150 -1.37 21.82 15.79
C VAL A 150 -1.61 21.34 17.21
N GLY A 151 -0.51 21.11 17.94
CA GLY A 151 -0.55 20.69 19.34
C GLY A 151 -0.42 19.17 19.49
N THR A 152 -0.50 18.71 20.74
CA THR A 152 -0.43 17.29 21.10
C THR A 152 -1.76 16.83 21.70
N HIS A 153 -1.99 15.53 21.75
CA HIS A 153 -3.13 14.97 22.47
C HIS A 153 -3.15 15.47 23.94
N PRO A 154 -4.32 15.81 24.51
CA PRO A 154 -5.66 15.73 23.92
C PRO A 154 -6.12 16.98 23.15
N PHE A 155 -5.45 18.11 23.34
CA PHE A 155 -5.93 19.42 22.88
C PHE A 155 -5.69 19.68 21.39
N GLY A 156 -4.59 19.17 20.84
CA GLY A 156 -4.20 19.39 19.44
C GLY A 156 -4.44 18.21 18.51
N PHE A 157 -4.42 16.99 19.02
CA PHE A 157 -4.60 15.76 18.24
C PHE A 157 -5.79 14.98 18.81
N PRO A 158 -6.83 14.68 18.01
CA PRO A 158 -8.05 14.09 18.54
C PRO A 158 -7.86 12.64 19.03
N GLY A 159 -6.72 12.00 18.73
CA GLY A 159 -6.48 10.59 19.06
C GLY A 159 -6.84 9.68 17.88
N LYS A 160 -6.30 8.47 17.88
CA LYS A 160 -6.64 7.45 16.88
C LYS A 160 -8.16 7.19 16.94
N ASP A 161 -8.80 7.08 15.79
CA ASP A 161 -10.22 6.76 15.66
C ASP A 161 -11.17 7.75 16.36
N ASN A 162 -10.79 9.01 16.53
CA ASN A 162 -11.69 10.05 17.04
C ASN A 162 -12.24 10.97 15.94
N VAL A 163 -11.72 10.88 14.71
CA VAL A 163 -12.26 11.64 13.57
C VAL A 163 -13.52 10.95 13.03
N LEU A 164 -14.62 11.70 12.97
CA LEU A 164 -15.95 11.25 12.53
C LEU A 164 -16.19 11.59 11.06
N SER A 165 -16.00 12.86 10.71
CA SER A 165 -16.22 13.41 9.38
C SER A 165 -15.10 14.33 8.97
N ILE A 166 -14.80 14.32 7.68
CA ILE A 166 -13.92 15.29 7.04
C ILE A 166 -14.70 15.89 5.87
N THR A 167 -14.85 17.21 5.88
CA THR A 167 -15.49 17.96 4.80
C THR A 167 -14.51 18.99 4.27
N VAL A 168 -14.25 18.99 2.97
CA VAL A 168 -13.42 19.99 2.31
C VAL A 168 -14.30 20.87 1.44
N ILE A 169 -14.30 22.16 1.72
CA ILE A 169 -15.11 23.15 0.99
C ILE A 169 -14.43 24.52 1.09
N GLY A 170 -14.41 25.25 -0.02
CA GLY A 170 -13.87 26.61 -0.07
C GLY A 170 -12.40 26.70 0.32
N GLN A 171 -11.56 25.76 -0.16
CA GLN A 171 -10.13 25.69 0.16
C GLN A 171 -9.82 25.54 1.66
N GLN A 172 -10.72 24.93 2.42
CA GLN A 172 -10.51 24.58 3.81
C GLN A 172 -11.00 23.15 4.09
N ALA A 173 -10.26 22.43 4.93
CA ALA A 173 -10.72 21.16 5.48
C ALA A 173 -11.30 21.39 6.87
N PHE A 174 -12.48 20.81 7.11
CA PHE A 174 -13.21 20.76 8.36
C PHE A 174 -13.19 19.32 8.86
N VAL A 175 -12.82 19.14 10.12
CA VAL A 175 -12.68 17.84 10.75
C VAL A 175 -13.56 17.83 11.99
N GLU A 176 -14.62 17.05 11.93
CA GLU A 176 -15.50 16.78 13.07
C GLU A 176 -15.02 15.53 13.78
N THR A 177 -14.98 15.61 15.10
CA THR A 177 -14.58 14.52 15.98
C THR A 177 -15.77 13.93 16.72
N ARG A 178 -15.64 12.71 17.24
CA ARG A 178 -16.72 12.03 17.98
C ARG A 178 -17.07 12.74 19.29
N ASP A 179 -16.13 13.47 19.87
CA ASP A 179 -16.31 14.34 21.05
C ASP A 179 -16.90 15.72 20.70
N GLN A 180 -17.51 15.88 19.52
CA GLN A 180 -18.21 17.08 19.07
C GLN A 180 -17.34 18.33 18.92
N ARG A 181 -16.03 18.16 18.72
CA ARG A 181 -15.13 19.28 18.42
C ARG A 181 -15.05 19.49 16.92
N LEU A 182 -14.86 20.75 16.55
CA LEU A 182 -14.62 21.16 15.17
C LEU A 182 -13.19 21.68 15.04
N ALA A 183 -12.38 20.92 14.32
CA ALA A 183 -11.07 21.37 13.89
C ALA A 183 -11.11 21.77 12.42
N MET A 184 -10.24 22.68 12.01
CA MET A 184 -10.15 23.07 10.60
C MET A 184 -8.78 23.56 10.21
N THR A 185 -8.53 23.61 8.91
CA THR A 185 -7.36 24.30 8.36
C THR A 185 -7.58 25.80 8.31
N SER A 186 -6.47 26.55 8.28
CA SER A 186 -6.51 28.00 8.08
C SER A 186 -7.18 28.40 6.76
N LYS A 187 -7.63 29.65 6.67
CA LYS A 187 -8.11 30.24 5.41
C LYS A 187 -7.00 30.27 4.34
N PRO A 188 -7.34 30.32 3.04
CA PRO A 188 -6.37 30.35 1.95
C PRO A 188 -5.64 31.70 1.86
N PHE A 189 -4.71 31.93 2.78
CA PHE A 189 -3.94 33.16 2.91
C PHE A 189 -2.44 32.86 3.11
N GLY A 190 -1.59 33.58 2.38
CA GLY A 190 -0.14 33.37 2.36
C GLY A 190 0.27 32.05 1.71
N ASP A 191 1.47 31.56 1.99
CA ASP A 191 1.99 30.32 1.38
C ASP A 191 1.76 29.07 2.24
N HIS A 192 1.55 29.25 3.55
CA HIS A 192 1.47 28.17 4.53
C HIS A 192 0.05 27.69 4.84
N TRP A 193 -0.96 28.25 4.18
CA TRP A 193 -2.35 27.83 4.41
C TRP A 193 -2.58 26.37 4.06
N GLY A 194 -3.62 25.79 4.68
CA GLY A 194 -4.05 24.42 4.43
C GLY A 194 -3.14 23.35 5.04
N MET A 195 -1.99 23.73 5.63
CA MET A 195 -0.98 22.78 6.15
C MET A 195 -1.09 22.50 7.65
N ARG A 196 -1.94 23.26 8.36
CA ARG A 196 -2.13 23.14 9.80
C ARG A 196 -3.60 22.97 10.12
N VAL A 197 -3.94 21.87 10.79
CA VAL A 197 -5.28 21.61 11.33
C VAL A 197 -5.29 21.97 12.80
N ILE A 198 -6.26 22.77 13.24
CA ILE A 198 -6.34 23.22 14.63
C ILE A 198 -7.78 23.10 15.14
N ASP A 199 -7.91 22.62 16.38
CA ASP A 199 -9.16 22.73 17.14
C ASP A 199 -9.42 24.21 17.45
N VAL A 200 -10.48 24.76 16.86
CA VAL A 200 -10.74 26.21 16.87
C VAL A 200 -11.21 26.70 18.24
N GLU A 201 -11.92 25.87 18.98
CA GLU A 201 -12.49 26.26 20.27
C GLU A 201 -11.52 25.97 21.41
N ASN A 202 -10.97 24.77 21.47
CA ASN A 202 -10.21 24.32 22.64
C ASN A 202 -8.71 24.61 22.53
N HIS A 203 -8.15 24.68 21.31
CA HIS A 203 -6.70 24.80 21.14
C HIS A 203 -6.26 26.14 20.58
N LEU A 204 -6.91 26.65 19.53
CA LEU A 204 -6.52 27.92 18.89
C LEU A 204 -6.30 29.08 19.89
N PRO A 205 -7.17 29.32 20.90
CA PRO A 205 -6.99 30.41 21.87
C PRO A 205 -5.72 30.30 22.75
N THR A 206 -5.20 29.08 22.90
CA THR A 206 -3.99 28.79 23.68
C THR A 206 -2.70 28.92 22.86
N THR A 207 -2.81 29.05 21.54
CA THR A 207 -1.66 29.08 20.64
C THR A 207 -1.34 30.48 20.13
N LYS A 208 -0.12 30.65 19.60
CA LYS A 208 0.27 31.86 18.87
C LYS A 208 -0.51 32.05 17.55
N TYR A 209 -1.15 31.00 17.04
CA TYR A 209 -1.87 31.04 15.76
C TYR A 209 -3.10 31.95 15.82
N LYS A 210 -3.68 32.17 17.01
CA LYS A 210 -4.81 33.10 17.20
C LYS A 210 -4.53 34.55 16.83
N HIS A 211 -3.26 34.92 16.63
CA HIS A 211 -2.87 36.27 16.22
C HIS A 211 -2.59 36.37 14.71
N LEU A 212 -2.61 35.24 13.98
CA LEU A 212 -2.32 35.23 12.57
C LEU A 212 -3.59 35.50 11.76
N PRO A 213 -3.53 36.30 10.66
CA PRO A 213 -4.67 36.65 9.84
C PRO A 213 -5.47 35.44 9.32
N GLU A 214 -4.78 34.36 8.97
CA GLU A 214 -5.38 33.15 8.40
C GLU A 214 -6.22 32.33 9.39
N PHE A 215 -6.12 32.62 10.70
CA PHE A 215 -6.94 32.05 11.77
C PHE A 215 -7.97 33.04 12.34
N GLN A 216 -8.17 34.19 11.69
CA GLN A 216 -9.19 35.17 12.11
C GLN A 216 -10.55 34.90 11.47
N ASN A 217 -11.62 35.12 12.25
CA ASN A 217 -13.01 35.01 11.80
C ASN A 217 -13.31 33.63 11.15
N LEU A 218 -12.81 32.55 11.75
CA LEU A 218 -13.08 31.20 11.28
C LEU A 218 -14.57 30.87 11.47
N PRO A 219 -15.17 30.09 10.57
CA PRO A 219 -16.55 29.64 10.75
C PRO A 219 -16.66 28.73 11.97
N THR A 220 -17.78 28.80 12.67
CA THR A 220 -18.08 27.96 13.84
C THR A 220 -18.78 26.66 13.48
N THR A 221 -19.22 26.51 12.23
CA THR A 221 -19.92 25.35 11.69
C THR A 221 -19.42 25.06 10.28
N ILE A 222 -19.62 23.82 9.81
CA ILE A 222 -19.27 23.45 8.44
C ILE A 222 -20.20 24.18 7.47
N PRO A 223 -19.66 24.90 6.46
CA PRO A 223 -20.48 25.50 5.41
C PRO A 223 -21.34 24.47 4.68
N GLU A 224 -22.52 24.88 4.24
CA GLU A 224 -23.43 24.01 3.49
C GLU A 224 -22.80 23.55 2.17
N VAL A 225 -22.74 22.23 1.97
CA VAL A 225 -22.25 21.61 0.73
C VAL A 225 -23.38 21.51 -0.28
N LYS A 226 -23.26 22.21 -1.42
CA LYS A 226 -24.24 22.21 -2.51
C LYS A 226 -23.70 21.46 -3.73
N ASP A 227 -24.58 20.74 -4.42
CA ASP A 227 -24.30 20.08 -5.70
C ASP A 227 -23.08 19.13 -5.71
N TYR A 228 -22.82 18.47 -4.59
CA TYR A 228 -21.70 17.53 -4.46
C TYR A 228 -21.94 16.22 -5.24
N LYS A 229 -21.03 15.90 -6.16
CA LYS A 229 -21.12 14.73 -7.06
C LYS A 229 -20.17 13.59 -6.68
N GLY A 230 -19.18 13.86 -5.83
CA GLY A 230 -18.21 12.87 -5.39
C GLY A 230 -18.80 11.85 -4.43
N TRP A 231 -17.97 10.90 -4.02
CA TRP A 231 -18.35 9.92 -3.01
C TRP A 231 -18.30 10.53 -1.62
N SER A 232 -19.26 10.17 -0.75
CA SER A 232 -19.27 10.62 0.65
C SER A 232 -18.44 9.74 1.59
N GLN A 233 -17.87 8.65 1.07
CA GLN A 233 -17.10 7.67 1.81
C GLN A 233 -16.17 6.92 0.85
N MET A 234 -14.98 6.58 1.33
CA MET A 234 -14.06 5.71 0.60
C MET A 234 -14.60 4.28 0.56
N ARG A 235 -14.26 3.55 -0.50
CA ARG A 235 -14.72 2.16 -0.71
C ARG A 235 -13.55 1.33 -1.18
N CYS A 236 -13.48 0.08 -0.74
CA CYS A 236 -12.50 -0.86 -1.24
C CYS A 236 -13.05 -2.27 -1.13
N ASP A 237 -12.74 -3.08 -2.14
CA ASP A 237 -12.96 -4.52 -2.14
C ASP A 237 -11.65 -5.22 -1.73
N PRO A 238 -11.58 -5.84 -0.53
CA PRO A 238 -10.36 -6.48 -0.04
C PRO A 238 -10.02 -7.77 -0.79
N ASP A 239 -11.01 -8.41 -1.41
CA ASP A 239 -10.89 -9.67 -2.14
C ASP A 239 -10.67 -9.44 -3.64
N LEU A 240 -10.50 -8.18 -4.05
CA LEU A 240 -10.29 -7.84 -5.46
C LEU A 240 -8.97 -8.44 -5.95
N GLU A 241 -9.09 -9.45 -6.79
CA GLU A 241 -8.01 -9.99 -7.60
C GLU A 241 -7.95 -9.23 -8.92
N GLY A 242 -6.77 -8.70 -9.28
CA GLY A 242 -6.62 -7.92 -10.51
C GLY A 242 -5.21 -7.97 -11.06
N GLU A 243 -5.09 -7.93 -12.39
CA GLU A 243 -3.81 -7.67 -13.04
C GLU A 243 -3.32 -6.28 -12.59
N PRO A 244 -2.09 -6.16 -12.06
CA PRO A 244 -1.57 -4.87 -11.65
C PRO A 244 -1.51 -3.95 -12.87
N LYS A 245 -2.12 -2.76 -12.79
CA LYS A 245 -1.86 -1.75 -13.82
C LYS A 245 -0.35 -1.46 -13.81
N PRO A 246 0.34 -1.52 -14.96
CA PRO A 246 1.77 -1.24 -15.02
C PRO A 246 2.01 0.18 -14.48
N THR A 247 2.48 0.25 -13.24
CA THR A 247 2.85 1.50 -12.60
C THR A 247 4.24 1.85 -13.12
N ALA A 248 4.27 2.59 -14.23
CA ALA A 248 5.49 3.17 -14.75
C ALA A 248 5.98 4.22 -13.72
N GLY A 249 6.95 3.86 -12.87
CA GLY A 249 7.66 4.88 -12.08
C GLY A 249 8.31 4.45 -10.77
N SER A 250 7.86 3.37 -10.09
CA SER A 250 8.44 3.07 -8.77
C SER A 250 9.76 2.28 -8.90
N ARG A 251 10.78 2.72 -8.16
CA ARG A 251 12.10 2.05 -8.08
C ARG A 251 12.01 0.62 -7.55
N TRP A 252 10.96 0.33 -6.78
CA TRP A 252 10.66 -0.99 -6.23
C TRP A 252 10.14 -1.96 -7.29
N ASN A 253 9.29 -1.50 -8.21
CA ASN A 253 8.78 -2.35 -9.30
C ASN A 253 9.91 -2.82 -10.22
N ALA A 254 10.89 -1.95 -10.48
CA ALA A 254 12.09 -2.29 -11.24
C ALA A 254 12.97 -3.32 -10.53
N PHE A 255 13.10 -3.23 -9.20
CA PHE A 255 13.84 -4.22 -8.40
C PHE A 255 13.16 -5.59 -8.41
N GLN A 256 11.83 -5.66 -8.20
CA GLN A 256 11.11 -6.93 -8.24
C GLN A 256 11.19 -7.61 -9.61
N LEU A 257 11.05 -6.85 -10.71
CA LEU A 257 11.23 -7.36 -12.06
C LEU A 257 12.66 -7.87 -12.31
N ALA A 258 13.68 -7.16 -11.80
CA ALA A 258 15.08 -7.58 -11.92
C ALA A 258 15.38 -8.86 -11.12
N VAL A 259 14.79 -9.01 -9.93
CA VAL A 259 14.92 -10.24 -9.13
C VAL A 259 14.26 -11.43 -9.82
N LEU A 260 13.05 -11.25 -10.37
CA LEU A 260 12.34 -12.30 -11.12
C LEU A 260 13.07 -12.69 -12.41
N ASP A 261 13.60 -11.74 -13.17
CA ASP A 261 14.44 -12.01 -14.35
C ASP A 261 15.76 -12.71 -13.95
N GLY A 262 16.38 -12.32 -12.84
CA GLY A 262 17.57 -12.97 -12.29
C GLY A 262 17.32 -14.43 -11.88
N LEU A 263 16.19 -14.70 -11.22
CA LEU A 263 15.77 -16.05 -10.84
C LEU A 263 15.42 -16.91 -12.06
N GLY A 264 14.72 -16.32 -13.04
CA GLY A 264 14.40 -17.00 -14.31
C GLY A 264 15.66 -17.42 -15.08
N ARG A 265 16.70 -16.58 -15.09
CA ARG A 265 17.97 -16.87 -15.77
C ARG A 265 18.81 -17.93 -15.06
N THR A 266 18.75 -18.02 -13.73
CA THR A 266 19.56 -18.96 -12.95
C THR A 266 18.95 -20.36 -12.89
N VAL A 267 17.63 -20.49 -12.90
CA VAL A 267 16.95 -21.79 -12.80
C VAL A 267 16.65 -22.41 -14.17
N ALA A 268 16.28 -21.63 -15.19
CA ALA A 268 15.82 -22.18 -16.47
C ALA A 268 16.93 -22.48 -17.49
N ARG A 269 18.03 -21.71 -17.49
CA ARG A 269 19.12 -21.88 -18.49
C ARG A 269 20.00 -23.12 -18.30
N PRO A 270 20.34 -23.59 -17.09
CA PRO A 270 21.16 -24.79 -16.94
C PRO A 270 20.46 -26.04 -17.47
N VAL A 271 19.11 -26.09 -17.36
CA VAL A 271 18.30 -27.23 -17.81
C VAL A 271 18.28 -27.33 -19.34
N THR A 272 18.18 -26.20 -20.05
CA THR A 272 18.18 -26.20 -21.53
C THR A 272 19.54 -26.56 -22.15
N TRP A 273 20.67 -26.21 -21.50
CA TRP A 273 22.00 -26.57 -22.00
C TRP A 273 22.30 -28.06 -21.78
N ALA A 274 21.90 -28.62 -20.63
CA ALA A 274 22.08 -30.04 -20.34
C ALA A 274 21.23 -30.95 -21.27
N VAL A 275 20.02 -30.53 -21.64
CA VAL A 275 19.14 -31.28 -22.57
C VAL A 275 19.62 -31.17 -24.02
N GLY A 276 20.25 -30.07 -24.42
CA GLY A 276 20.84 -29.89 -25.75
C GLY A 276 22.15 -30.65 -25.97
N ALA A 277 22.93 -30.91 -24.92
CA ALA A 277 24.19 -31.65 -24.98
C ALA A 277 24.03 -33.19 -24.99
N MET A 278 22.80 -33.70 -24.82
CA MET A 278 22.48 -35.13 -24.85
C MET A 278 21.74 -35.58 -26.13
N ARG A 279 21.68 -34.73 -27.16
CA ARG A 279 21.33 -35.10 -28.53
C ARG A 279 22.58 -35.11 -29.41
#